data_AF-A0A7V5MQY3-F1
#
_entry.id   AF-A0A7V5MQY3-F1
#
_cell.length_a   1.000
_cell.length_b   1.000
_cell.length_c   1.000
_cell.angle_alpha   90.00
_cell.angle_beta   90.00
_cell.angle_gamma   90.00
#
_symmetry.space_group_name_H-M   'P 1'
#
loop_
_entity.id
_entity.type
_entity.pdbx_description
1 polymer ?
#
loop_
_entity_poly.entity_id
_entity_poly.type
_entity_poly.pdbx_seq_one_letter_code
_entity_poly.pdbx_strand_id
1 'polypeptide(L)'
;MRTPKGWEITDAGWQSLRKLGIAPVTPAAVVVGQDLRELISQVKDGQTKAFVKEAVGCYEAGFFRSAIVMSWLSAVDVLHKHVYQHSLSRFNREARRRNPKWSDAKTVDDLGNMREADFLECISSLSIIGRDVKKALKECLDRRNSCGHPNSLDISSTTAAHHLDILLRNVFTKFL
;
A
#
# COMPACT_ATOMS: atom_id res chain seq x y z
N MET A 1 25.03 -27.25 -3.46
CA MET A 1 25.78 -27.71 -4.65
C MET A 1 26.82 -26.68 -4.98
N ARG A 2 28.07 -27.09 -5.15
CA ARG A 2 29.13 -26.19 -5.56
C ARG A 2 29.00 -25.95 -7.07
N THR A 3 29.00 -24.69 -7.49
CA THR A 3 28.99 -24.25 -8.88
C THR A 3 30.24 -23.43 -9.17
N PRO A 4 30.58 -23.17 -10.46
CA PRO A 4 31.73 -22.32 -10.81
C PRO A 4 31.64 -20.89 -10.25
N LYS A 5 30.43 -20.44 -9.85
CA LYS A 5 30.16 -19.11 -9.28
C LYS A 5 29.94 -19.12 -7.77
N GLY A 6 30.08 -20.26 -7.09
CA GLY A 6 29.93 -20.35 -5.63
C GLY A 6 29.12 -21.56 -5.17
N TRP A 7 28.13 -21.33 -4.32
CA TRP A 7 27.28 -22.36 -3.74
C TRP A 7 25.81 -22.07 -4.04
N GLU A 8 25.12 -23.07 -4.57
CA GLU A 8 23.68 -23.02 -4.80
C GLU A 8 22.96 -24.03 -3.90
N ILE A 9 21.76 -23.69 -3.47
CA ILE A 9 20.92 -24.57 -2.66
C ILE A 9 20.27 -25.59 -3.61
N THR A 10 20.40 -26.87 -3.29
CA THR A 10 19.76 -27.95 -4.07
C THR A 10 18.27 -28.01 -3.82
N ASP A 11 17.50 -28.68 -4.67
CA ASP A 11 16.06 -28.87 -4.46
C ASP A 11 15.75 -29.55 -3.11
N ALA A 12 16.55 -30.54 -2.70
CA ALA A 12 16.45 -31.17 -1.39
C ALA A 12 16.79 -30.20 -0.23
N GLY A 13 17.74 -29.29 -0.46
CA GLY A 13 18.08 -28.21 0.47
C GLY A 13 16.92 -27.24 0.63
N TRP A 14 16.30 -26.82 -0.48
CA TRP A 14 15.10 -25.98 -0.46
C TRP A 14 13.91 -26.67 0.21
N GLN A 15 13.71 -27.97 0.00
CA GLN A 15 12.68 -28.73 0.73
C GLN A 15 12.94 -28.76 2.24
N SER A 16 14.20 -28.89 2.66
CA SER A 16 14.57 -28.84 4.09
C SER A 16 14.38 -27.46 4.69
N LEU A 17 14.75 -26.41 3.96
CA LEU A 17 14.50 -25.02 4.35
C LEU A 17 13.01 -24.70 4.46
N ARG A 18 12.19 -25.20 3.53
CA ARG A 18 10.72 -25.08 3.61
C ARG A 18 10.14 -25.76 4.85
N LYS A 19 10.68 -26.93 5.25
CA LYS A 19 10.29 -27.59 6.51
C LYS A 19 10.64 -26.77 7.75
N LEU A 20 11.66 -25.91 7.65
CA LEU A 20 12.05 -24.95 8.69
C LEU A 20 11.31 -23.60 8.57
N GLY A 21 10.33 -23.49 7.66
CA GLY A 21 9.58 -22.25 7.41
C GLY A 21 10.30 -21.21 6.53
N ILE A 22 11.44 -21.57 5.93
CA ILE A 22 12.23 -20.69 5.08
C ILE A 22 11.77 -20.87 3.62
N ALA A 23 11.10 -19.84 3.08
CA ALA A 23 10.63 -19.82 1.70
C ALA A 23 11.66 -19.16 0.76
N PRO A 24 11.85 -19.68 -0.47
CA PRO A 24 12.66 -18.99 -1.48
C PRO A 24 11.99 -17.67 -1.87
N VAL A 25 12.70 -16.55 -1.66
CA VAL A 25 12.32 -15.26 -2.24
C VAL A 25 12.66 -15.32 -3.73
N THR A 26 11.68 -15.07 -4.60
CA THR A 26 11.94 -15.07 -6.05
C THR A 26 12.82 -13.87 -6.41
N PRO A 27 13.70 -13.96 -7.44
CA PRO A 27 14.51 -12.81 -7.88
C PRO A 27 13.67 -11.57 -8.20
N ALA A 28 12.48 -11.75 -8.78
CA ALA A 28 11.53 -10.67 -9.02
C ALA A 28 11.02 -10.04 -7.70
N ALA A 29 10.77 -10.86 -6.67
CA ALA A 29 10.41 -10.35 -5.34
C ALA A 29 11.59 -9.65 -4.64
N VAL A 30 12.84 -10.04 -4.93
CA VAL A 30 14.03 -9.36 -4.42
C VAL A 30 14.18 -7.96 -5.04
N VAL A 31 13.99 -7.81 -6.35
CA VAL A 31 14.08 -6.50 -7.04
C VAL A 31 12.96 -5.56 -6.59
N VAL A 32 11.71 -6.05 -6.58
CA VAL A 32 10.57 -5.27 -6.08
C VAL A 32 10.77 -4.93 -4.59
N GLY A 33 11.28 -5.86 -3.79
CA GLY A 33 11.62 -5.62 -2.39
C GLY A 33 12.76 -4.60 -2.21
N GLN A 34 13.71 -4.50 -3.14
CA GLN A 34 14.75 -3.47 -3.11
C GLN A 34 14.19 -2.08 -3.39
N ASP A 35 13.41 -1.91 -4.47
CA ASP A 35 12.77 -0.63 -4.81
C ASP A 35 11.87 -0.14 -3.67
N LEU A 36 11.11 -1.06 -3.05
CA LEU A 36 10.27 -0.76 -1.90
C LEU A 36 11.08 -0.45 -0.62
N ARG A 37 12.24 -1.08 -0.41
CA ARG A 37 13.13 -0.78 0.71
C ARG A 37 13.82 0.57 0.57
N GLU A 38 14.25 0.93 -0.63
CA GLU A 38 14.80 2.25 -0.90
C GLU A 38 13.76 3.34 -0.60
N LEU A 39 12.49 3.08 -0.92
CA LEU A 39 11.41 3.99 -0.56
C LEU A 39 11.20 4.13 0.96
N ILE A 40 11.29 3.02 1.73
CA ILE A 40 11.18 3.07 3.20
C ILE A 40 12.20 4.05 3.82
N SER A 41 13.36 4.23 3.18
CA SER A 41 14.38 5.18 3.66
C SER A 41 13.90 6.64 3.60
N GLN A 42 13.00 6.96 2.66
CA GLN A 42 12.48 8.31 2.43
C GLN A 42 11.30 8.66 3.35
N VAL A 43 10.61 7.66 3.90
CA VAL A 43 9.50 7.87 4.84
C VAL A 43 10.06 8.41 6.18
N LYS A 44 9.72 9.66 6.50
CA LYS A 44 10.11 10.32 7.76
C LYS A 44 9.19 9.99 8.94
N ASP A 45 7.89 9.85 8.68
CA ASP A 45 6.90 9.55 9.71
C ASP A 45 7.05 8.11 10.21
N GLY A 46 7.21 7.95 11.53
CA GLY A 46 7.50 6.65 12.14
C GLY A 46 6.37 5.62 11.99
N GLN A 47 5.11 6.08 12.03
CA GLN A 47 3.95 5.20 11.94
C GLN A 47 3.72 4.76 10.48
N THR A 48 3.74 5.69 9.53
CA THR A 48 3.69 5.37 8.10
C THR A 48 4.83 4.42 7.73
N LYS A 49 6.04 4.67 8.26
CA LYS A 49 7.21 3.80 8.00
C LYS A 49 7.01 2.38 8.54
N ALA A 50 6.33 2.23 9.68
CA ALA A 50 6.00 0.92 10.23
C ALA A 50 5.05 0.14 9.30
N PHE A 51 3.96 0.77 8.85
CA PHE A 51 3.01 0.12 7.94
C PHE A 51 3.63 -0.24 6.58
N VAL A 52 4.48 0.62 6.03
CA VAL A 52 5.18 0.32 4.76
C VAL A 52 6.15 -0.86 4.97
N LYS A 53 6.87 -0.91 6.10
CA LYS A 53 7.74 -2.06 6.43
C LYS A 53 6.94 -3.36 6.54
N GLU A 54 5.76 -3.33 7.15
CA GLU A 54 4.88 -4.51 7.23
C GLU A 54 4.42 -4.94 5.84
N ALA A 55 4.02 -4.01 4.97
CA ALA A 55 3.63 -4.31 3.60
C ALA A 55 4.75 -5.00 2.80
N VAL A 56 5.99 -4.51 2.92
CA VAL A 56 7.17 -5.13 2.29
C VAL A 56 7.45 -6.50 2.88
N GLY A 57 7.43 -6.65 4.21
CA GLY A 57 7.62 -7.93 4.88
C GLY A 57 6.59 -8.98 4.43
N CYS A 58 5.31 -8.59 4.32
CA CYS A 58 4.27 -9.46 3.78
C CYS A 58 4.55 -9.86 2.33
N TYR A 59 4.97 -8.92 1.48
CA TYR A 59 5.26 -9.20 0.07
C TYR A 59 6.41 -10.20 -0.07
N GLU A 60 7.50 -9.98 0.66
CA GLU A 60 8.70 -10.84 0.61
C GLU A 60 8.47 -12.24 1.17
N ALA A 61 7.59 -12.36 2.16
CA ALA A 61 7.15 -13.64 2.71
C ALA A 61 6.10 -14.36 1.84
N GLY A 62 5.66 -13.77 0.73
CA GLY A 62 4.65 -14.35 -0.15
C GLY A 62 3.20 -14.15 0.32
N PHE A 63 2.97 -13.34 1.35
CA PHE A 63 1.64 -12.99 1.86
C PHE A 63 1.04 -11.82 1.06
N PHE A 64 0.79 -12.05 -0.23
CA PHE A 64 0.42 -10.98 -1.18
C PHE A 64 -0.88 -10.25 -0.85
N ARG A 65 -1.89 -10.96 -0.35
CA ARG A 65 -3.15 -10.35 0.09
C ARG A 65 -2.92 -9.38 1.26
N SER A 66 -2.11 -9.80 2.23
CA SER A 66 -1.72 -8.95 3.37
C SER A 66 -0.88 -7.77 2.91
N ALA A 67 0.07 -7.98 2.00
CA ALA A 67 0.89 -6.90 1.43
C ALA A 67 0.03 -5.79 0.83
N ILE A 68 -0.99 -6.15 0.03
CA ILE A 68 -1.96 -5.22 -0.56
C ILE A 68 -2.73 -4.44 0.52
N VAL A 69 -3.22 -5.13 1.55
CA VAL A 69 -3.97 -4.49 2.64
C VAL A 69 -3.08 -3.48 3.39
N MET A 70 -1.88 -3.89 3.79
CA MET A 70 -0.96 -3.05 4.56
C MET A 70 -0.42 -1.87 3.73
N SER A 71 -0.14 -2.06 2.43
CA SER A 71 0.29 -0.96 1.56
C SER A 71 -0.81 0.08 1.38
N TRP A 72 -2.07 -0.37 1.28
CA TRP A 72 -3.20 0.55 1.17
C TRP A 72 -3.42 1.35 2.46
N LEU A 73 -3.37 0.71 3.64
CA LEU A 73 -3.46 1.42 4.93
C LEU A 73 -2.39 2.52 5.04
N SER A 74 -1.16 2.20 4.64
CA SER A 74 -0.05 3.15 4.59
C SER A 74 -0.35 4.34 3.67
N ALA A 75 -0.90 4.09 2.48
CA ALA A 75 -1.22 5.13 1.51
C ALA A 75 -2.33 6.07 2.01
N VAL A 76 -3.37 5.51 2.64
CA VAL A 76 -4.47 6.29 3.23
C VAL A 76 -3.97 7.16 4.38
N ASP A 77 -3.11 6.64 5.26
CA ASP A 77 -2.49 7.42 6.34
C ASP A 77 -1.74 8.65 5.81
N VAL A 78 -0.91 8.46 4.77
CA VAL A 78 -0.20 9.57 4.09
C VAL A 78 -1.17 10.61 3.54
N LEU A 79 -2.21 10.17 2.82
CA LEU A 79 -3.19 11.09 2.23
C LEU A 79 -3.99 11.83 3.31
N HIS A 80 -4.39 11.16 4.39
CA HIS A 80 -5.10 11.78 5.51
C HIS A 80 -4.23 12.84 6.19
N LYS A 81 -2.97 12.51 6.49
CA LYS A 81 -2.01 13.46 7.07
C LYS A 81 -1.79 14.67 6.16
N HIS A 82 -1.62 14.45 4.85
CA HIS A 82 -1.47 15.54 3.88
C HIS A 82 -2.71 16.45 3.84
N VAL A 83 -3.92 15.87 3.76
CA VAL A 83 -5.18 16.63 3.77
C VAL A 83 -5.31 17.42 5.07
N TYR A 84 -5.04 16.79 6.21
CA TYR A 84 -5.10 17.42 7.52
C TYR A 84 -4.18 18.63 7.62
N GLN A 85 -2.92 18.49 7.19
CA GLN A 85 -1.91 19.53 7.29
C GLN A 85 -2.13 20.70 6.31
N HIS A 86 -2.60 20.42 5.09
CA HIS A 86 -2.57 21.41 4.01
C HIS A 86 -3.93 21.86 3.51
N SER A 87 -5.00 21.08 3.73
CA SER A 87 -6.28 21.29 3.02
C SER A 87 -7.54 21.01 3.85
N LEU A 88 -7.44 20.88 5.18
CA LEU A 88 -8.56 20.44 6.03
C LEU A 88 -9.82 21.29 5.89
N SER A 89 -9.70 22.62 5.91
CA SER A 89 -10.85 23.54 5.77
C SER A 89 -11.55 23.39 4.41
N ARG A 90 -10.76 23.26 3.32
CA ARG A 90 -11.27 23.03 1.97
C ARG A 90 -11.92 21.64 1.85
N PHE A 91 -11.32 20.63 2.46
CA PHE A 91 -11.84 19.27 2.54
C PHE A 91 -13.19 19.24 3.24
N ASN A 92 -13.32 19.79 4.44
CA ASN A 92 -14.59 19.80 5.18
C ASN A 92 -15.71 20.52 4.43
N ARG A 93 -15.40 21.60 3.70
CA ARG A 93 -16.38 22.26 2.83
C ARG A 93 -16.87 21.36 1.69
N GLU A 94 -15.96 20.68 0.99
CA GLU A 94 -16.34 19.73 -0.06
C GLU A 94 -17.06 18.49 0.47
N ALA A 95 -16.62 17.97 1.61
CA ALA A 95 -17.23 16.83 2.28
C ALA A 95 -18.69 17.13 2.66
N ARG A 96 -18.97 18.30 3.24
CA ARG A 96 -20.35 18.74 3.53
C ARG A 96 -21.19 18.95 2.28
N ARG A 97 -20.59 19.50 1.22
CA ARG A 97 -21.28 19.69 -0.07
C ARG A 97 -21.75 18.36 -0.65
N ARG A 98 -20.96 17.29 -0.51
CA ARG A 98 -21.26 15.95 -1.01
C ARG A 98 -22.14 15.14 -0.06
N ASN A 99 -21.92 15.29 1.24
CA ASN A 99 -22.67 14.61 2.29
C ASN A 99 -23.06 15.64 3.38
N PRO A 100 -24.30 16.17 3.36
CA PRO A 100 -24.76 17.14 4.35
C PRO A 100 -24.74 16.62 5.80
N LYS A 101 -24.66 15.29 6.02
CA LYS A 101 -24.54 14.67 7.35
C LYS A 101 -23.08 14.58 7.83
N TRP A 102 -22.12 14.99 7.00
CA TRP A 102 -20.71 14.98 7.38
C TRP A 102 -20.46 15.91 8.58
N SER A 103 -19.85 15.35 9.62
CA SER A 103 -19.30 16.12 10.73
C SER A 103 -17.88 16.51 10.38
N ASP A 104 -17.57 17.81 10.41
CA ASP A 104 -16.24 18.31 10.08
C ASP A 104 -15.14 17.59 10.84
N ALA A 105 -14.15 17.09 10.09
CA ALA A 105 -12.95 16.50 10.67
C ALA A 105 -12.12 17.58 11.38
N LYS A 106 -11.68 17.28 12.60
CA LYS A 106 -10.82 18.12 13.45
C LYS A 106 -9.46 17.48 13.70
N THR A 107 -9.37 16.18 13.46
CA THR A 107 -8.19 15.33 13.63
C THR A 107 -7.96 14.50 12.37
N VAL A 108 -6.81 13.85 12.27
CA VAL A 108 -6.51 12.90 11.20
C VAL A 108 -7.48 11.71 11.25
N ASP A 109 -7.79 11.21 12.45
CA ASP A 109 -8.68 10.07 12.66
C ASP A 109 -10.12 10.38 12.21
N ASP A 110 -10.58 11.61 12.37
CA ASP A 110 -11.91 12.01 11.91
C ASP A 110 -12.08 11.84 10.39
N LEU A 111 -11.01 11.99 9.60
CA LEU A 111 -11.04 11.74 8.16
C LEU A 111 -11.36 10.27 7.84
N GLY A 112 -10.96 9.34 8.73
CA GLY A 112 -11.25 7.91 8.64
C GLY A 112 -12.73 7.55 8.83
N ASN A 113 -13.56 8.46 9.35
CA ASN A 113 -15.01 8.26 9.41
C ASN A 113 -15.67 8.34 8.02
N MET A 114 -14.96 8.85 7.02
CA MET A 114 -15.42 8.88 5.64
C MET A 114 -15.08 7.57 4.94
N ARG A 115 -15.99 7.05 4.11
CA ARG A 115 -15.67 5.92 3.24
C ARG A 115 -14.53 6.31 2.29
N GLU A 116 -13.54 5.44 2.14
CA GLU A 116 -12.34 5.72 1.33
C GLU A 116 -12.67 6.12 -0.11
N ALA A 117 -13.73 5.55 -0.71
CA ALA A 117 -14.19 5.94 -2.04
C ALA A 117 -14.68 7.40 -2.09
N ASP A 118 -15.44 7.84 -1.08
CA ASP A 118 -15.92 9.22 -0.99
C ASP A 118 -14.76 10.18 -0.68
N PHE A 119 -13.79 9.73 0.12
CA PHE A 119 -12.55 10.47 0.39
C PHE A 119 -11.77 10.74 -0.90
N LEU A 120 -11.54 9.71 -1.73
CA LEU A 120 -10.87 9.85 -3.04
C LEU A 120 -11.59 10.83 -3.97
N GLU A 121 -12.93 10.82 -3.97
CA GLU A 121 -13.73 11.79 -4.73
C GLU A 121 -13.54 13.22 -4.23
N CYS A 122 -13.49 13.43 -2.91
CA CYS A 122 -13.27 14.74 -2.31
C CYS A 122 -11.88 15.30 -2.68
N ILE A 123 -10.82 14.52 -2.47
CA ILE A 123 -9.45 14.99 -2.73
C ILE A 123 -9.17 15.20 -4.22
N SER A 124 -9.85 14.46 -5.10
CA SER A 124 -9.77 14.68 -6.54
C SER A 124 -10.50 15.95 -6.98
N SER A 125 -11.69 16.24 -6.43
CA SER A 125 -12.38 17.51 -6.69
C SER A 125 -11.61 18.74 -6.20
N LEU A 126 -10.78 18.57 -5.18
CA LEU A 126 -9.89 19.62 -4.68
C LEU A 126 -8.58 19.76 -5.47
N SER A 127 -8.40 18.92 -6.49
CA SER A 127 -7.18 18.83 -7.30
C SER A 127 -5.92 18.47 -6.50
N ILE A 128 -6.08 17.80 -5.35
CA ILE A 128 -4.96 17.22 -4.60
C ILE A 128 -4.40 16.02 -5.38
N ILE A 129 -5.27 15.25 -6.03
CA ILE A 129 -4.91 14.21 -6.99
C ILE A 129 -5.64 14.40 -8.32
N GLY A 130 -4.98 13.98 -9.40
CA GLY A 130 -5.57 13.99 -10.75
C GLY A 130 -6.66 12.93 -10.95
N ARG A 131 -7.43 13.07 -12.03
CA ARG A 131 -8.53 12.15 -12.38
C ARG A 131 -8.04 10.71 -12.61
N ASP A 132 -6.95 10.55 -13.34
CA ASP A 132 -6.41 9.22 -13.67
C ASP A 132 -5.77 8.57 -12.44
N VAL A 133 -5.11 9.37 -11.59
CA VAL A 133 -4.63 8.91 -10.28
C VAL A 133 -5.79 8.42 -9.43
N LYS A 134 -6.90 9.17 -9.34
CA LYS A 134 -8.10 8.73 -8.62
C LYS A 134 -8.59 7.38 -9.14
N LYS A 135 -8.64 7.18 -10.46
CA LYS A 135 -9.06 5.90 -11.07
C LYS A 135 -8.14 4.76 -10.63
N ALA A 136 -6.83 4.94 -10.74
CA ALA A 136 -5.85 3.93 -10.32
C ALA A 136 -5.93 3.62 -8.81
N LEU A 137 -6.12 4.64 -7.96
CA LEU A 137 -6.31 4.45 -6.51
C LEU A 137 -7.63 3.77 -6.19
N LYS A 138 -8.69 4.01 -6.98
CA LYS A 138 -9.97 3.30 -6.82
C LYS A 138 -9.83 1.81 -7.16
N GLU A 139 -9.10 1.46 -8.21
CA GLU A 139 -8.78 0.07 -8.52
C GLU A 139 -7.94 -0.59 -7.41
N CYS A 140 -7.02 0.16 -6.80
CA CYS A 140 -6.28 -0.29 -5.62
C CYS A 140 -7.21 -0.53 -4.41
N LEU A 141 -8.12 0.40 -4.12
CA LEU A 141 -9.13 0.25 -3.06
C LEU A 141 -9.99 -0.99 -3.26
N ASP A 142 -10.49 -1.21 -4.47
CA ASP A 142 -11.35 -2.36 -4.77
C ASP A 142 -10.57 -3.68 -4.61
N ARG A 143 -9.31 -3.72 -5.03
CA ARG A 143 -8.41 -4.86 -4.80
C ARG A 143 -8.17 -5.10 -3.31
N ARG A 144 -7.93 -4.04 -2.53
CA ARG A 144 -7.79 -4.14 -1.06
C ARG A 144 -9.05 -4.71 -0.43
N ASN A 145 -10.23 -4.26 -0.86
CA ASN A 145 -11.51 -4.77 -0.36
C ASN A 145 -11.66 -6.26 -0.68
N SER A 146 -11.33 -6.69 -1.90
CA SER A 146 -11.30 -8.12 -2.23
C SER A 146 -10.27 -8.90 -1.39
N CYS A 147 -9.11 -8.33 -1.10
CA CYS A 147 -8.10 -8.99 -0.26
C CYS A 147 -8.50 -9.08 1.23
N GLY A 148 -9.32 -8.14 1.71
CA GLY A 148 -9.78 -8.08 3.10
C GLY A 148 -10.94 -9.01 3.45
N HIS A 149 -11.62 -9.60 2.46
CA HIS A 149 -12.74 -10.53 2.68
C HIS A 149 -12.37 -11.96 2.28
N PRO A 150 -12.84 -13.00 3.01
CA PRO A 150 -12.71 -14.38 2.57
C PRO A 150 -13.37 -14.58 1.21
N ASN A 151 -12.59 -14.98 0.20
CA ASN A 151 -13.07 -15.32 -1.14
C ASN A 151 -12.05 -16.20 -1.87
N SER A 152 -12.42 -16.67 -3.05
CA SER A 152 -11.59 -17.50 -3.92
C SER A 152 -10.59 -16.70 -4.78
N LEU A 153 -10.43 -15.39 -4.56
CA LEU A 153 -9.49 -14.57 -5.32
C LEU A 153 -8.05 -14.96 -4.98
N ASP A 154 -7.37 -15.54 -5.96
CA ASP A 154 -5.94 -15.80 -5.92
C ASP A 154 -5.15 -14.59 -6.44
N ILE A 155 -4.11 -14.19 -5.71
CA ILE A 155 -3.30 -13.00 -6.01
C ILE A 155 -1.87 -13.44 -6.30
N SER A 156 -1.41 -13.13 -7.52
CA SER A 156 -0.01 -13.36 -7.90
C SER A 156 0.93 -12.29 -7.35
N SER A 157 2.22 -12.65 -7.24
CA SER A 157 3.30 -11.73 -6.87
C SER A 157 3.38 -10.50 -7.79
N THR A 158 3.17 -10.68 -9.09
CA THR A 158 3.15 -9.59 -10.08
C THR A 158 2.01 -8.61 -9.82
N THR A 159 0.84 -9.15 -9.48
CA THR A 159 -0.36 -8.35 -9.19
C THR A 159 -0.16 -7.50 -7.94
N ALA A 160 0.40 -8.09 -6.88
CA ALA A 160 0.73 -7.35 -5.67
C ALA A 160 1.84 -6.31 -5.93
N ALA A 161 2.89 -6.65 -6.68
CA ALA A 161 3.95 -5.69 -7.04
C ALA A 161 3.38 -4.48 -7.78
N HIS A 162 2.51 -4.70 -8.76
CA HIS A 162 1.86 -3.63 -9.50
C HIS A 162 1.01 -2.74 -8.58
N HIS A 163 0.23 -3.34 -7.66
CA HIS A 163 -0.53 -2.58 -6.67
C HIS A 163 0.39 -1.68 -5.82
N LEU A 164 1.50 -2.24 -5.32
CA LEU A 164 2.46 -1.48 -4.53
C LEU A 164 3.12 -0.36 -5.35
N ASP A 165 3.49 -0.61 -6.61
CA ASP A 165 4.08 0.40 -7.52
C ASP A 165 3.12 1.56 -7.83
N ILE A 166 1.82 1.30 -7.97
CA ILE A 166 0.83 2.37 -8.13
C ILE A 166 0.81 3.29 -6.90
N LEU A 167 0.76 2.71 -5.70
CA LEU A 167 0.79 3.49 -4.46
C LEU A 167 2.12 4.22 -4.27
N LEU A 168 3.23 3.59 -4.66
CA LEU A 168 4.57 4.15 -4.69
C LEU A 168 4.61 5.48 -5.44
N ARG A 169 4.30 5.42 -6.73
CA ARG A 169 4.49 6.55 -7.65
C ARG A 169 3.49 7.67 -7.42
N ASN A 170 2.28 7.33 -6.99
CA ASN A 170 1.16 8.25 -6.96
C ASN A 170 0.78 8.74 -5.56
N VAL A 171 1.27 8.08 -4.50
CA VAL A 171 1.04 8.50 -3.12
C VAL A 171 2.37 8.78 -2.43
N PHE A 172 3.18 7.74 -2.22
CA PHE A 172 4.36 7.85 -1.38
C PHE A 172 5.39 8.86 -1.93
N THR A 173 5.75 8.79 -3.20
CA THR A 173 6.69 9.75 -3.81
C THR A 173 6.14 11.18 -3.90
N LYS A 174 4.83 11.38 -3.76
CA LYS A 174 4.18 12.70 -3.95
C LYS A 174 3.89 13.43 -2.65
N PHE A 175 3.64 12.70 -1.57
CA PHE A 175 3.09 13.27 -0.33
C PHE A 175 3.93 12.96 0.93
N LEU A 176 5.05 12.23 0.80
CA LEU A 176 6.04 12.03 1.87
C LEU A 176 7.16 13.07 1.87
#